data_AF-A0ABD4XVP6-F1
#
_entry.id   AF-A0ABD4XVP6-F1
#
_cell.length_a   1.000
_cell.length_b   1.000
_cell.length_c   1.000
_cell.angle_alpha   90.00
_cell.angle_beta   90.00
_cell.angle_gamma   90.00
#
_symmetry.space_group_name_H-M   'P 1'
#
loop_
_entity.id
_entity.type
_entity.pdbx_description
1 polymer ?
#
loop_
_entity_poly.entity_id
_entity_poly.type
_entity_poly.pdbx_seq_one_letter_code
_entity_poly.pdbx_strand_id
1 'polypeptide(L)'
;MFDLPPAIAAGEIPQQCVVATIQRYQIPATLIVGILGQENGRVGTASRNSNGSVDYGPGQVNSIWLATLAPYGVTAKDLQWDGCKNLWVSGWIMRRCLNKFNNNAWMAIGCYHAGENPRTDTHVRRMYSYAGLVQEKSLKYGPGFQRWLAMAPKP
;
A
#
# COMPACT_ATOMS: atom_id res chain seq x y z
N MET A 1 -19.21 -12.13 -7.31
CA MET A 1 -18.06 -11.82 -6.43
C MET A 1 -17.09 -10.97 -7.22
N PHE A 2 -16.59 -9.85 -6.67
CA PHE A 2 -15.60 -9.02 -7.35
C PHE A 2 -14.20 -9.65 -7.21
N ASP A 3 -13.37 -9.58 -8.25
CA ASP A 3 -11.96 -9.90 -8.12
C ASP A 3 -11.26 -8.73 -7.40
N LEU A 4 -10.88 -8.94 -6.14
CA LEU A 4 -10.33 -7.93 -5.23
C LEU A 4 -9.10 -8.49 -4.50
N PRO A 5 -8.18 -7.63 -4.05
CA PRO A 5 -7.12 -8.05 -3.13
C PRO A 5 -7.72 -8.75 -1.89
N PRO A 6 -7.09 -9.82 -1.35
CA PRO A 6 -7.71 -10.63 -0.30
C PRO A 6 -8.16 -9.86 0.94
N ALA A 7 -7.40 -8.87 1.40
CA ALA A 7 -7.79 -8.05 2.55
C ALA A 7 -9.08 -7.24 2.30
N ILE A 8 -9.29 -6.73 1.08
CA ILE A 8 -10.54 -6.03 0.71
C ILE A 8 -11.67 -7.05 0.55
N ALA A 9 -11.41 -8.16 -0.15
CA ALA A 9 -12.41 -9.20 -0.39
C ALA A 9 -12.97 -9.79 0.92
N ALA A 10 -12.13 -9.91 1.95
CA ALA A 10 -12.49 -10.41 3.27
C ALA A 10 -13.09 -9.33 4.21
N GLY A 11 -13.20 -8.08 3.77
CA GLY A 11 -13.73 -6.99 4.59
C GLY A 11 -12.79 -6.52 5.70
N GLU A 12 -11.51 -6.88 5.64
CA GLU A 12 -10.50 -6.50 6.64
C GLU A 12 -10.13 -5.02 6.56
N ILE A 13 -10.35 -4.41 5.38
CA ILE A 13 -10.25 -2.97 5.19
C ILE A 13 -11.62 -2.43 4.82
N PRO A 14 -12.29 -1.72 5.74
CA PRO A 14 -13.57 -1.08 5.48
C PRO A 14 -13.52 -0.14 4.26
N GLN A 15 -14.58 -0.16 3.45
CA GLN A 15 -14.67 0.62 2.21
C GLN A 15 -14.45 2.12 2.41
N GLN A 16 -15.02 2.69 3.48
CA GLN A 16 -14.82 4.08 3.86
C GLN A 16 -13.35 4.44 4.10
N CYS A 17 -12.55 3.52 4.66
CA CYS A 17 -11.13 3.75 4.87
C CYS A 17 -10.36 3.76 3.56
N VAL A 18 -10.76 2.90 2.61
CA VAL A 18 -10.20 2.91 1.25
C VAL A 18 -10.49 4.22 0.54
N VAL A 19 -11.77 4.65 0.51
CA VAL A 19 -12.20 5.92 -0.10
C VAL A 19 -11.48 7.11 0.53
N ALA A 20 -11.43 7.17 1.87
CA ALA A 20 -10.73 8.23 2.59
C ALA A 20 -9.23 8.26 2.25
N THR A 21 -8.58 7.11 2.12
CA THR A 21 -7.14 7.03 1.78
C THR A 21 -6.88 7.59 0.38
N ILE A 22 -7.59 7.11 -0.63
CA ILE A 22 -7.36 7.52 -2.03
C ILE A 22 -7.65 9.01 -2.22
N GLN A 23 -8.67 9.55 -1.54
CA GLN A 23 -9.01 10.97 -1.59
C GLN A 23 -7.98 11.82 -0.85
N ARG A 24 -7.70 11.51 0.42
CA ARG A 24 -6.79 12.29 1.27
C ARG A 24 -5.38 12.36 0.70
N TYR A 25 -4.88 11.24 0.19
CA TYR A 25 -3.55 11.16 -0.38
C TYR A 25 -3.55 11.33 -1.90
N GLN A 26 -4.69 11.61 -2.53
CA GLN A 26 -4.84 11.80 -3.97
C GLN A 26 -4.17 10.67 -4.80
N ILE A 27 -4.31 9.42 -4.35
CA ILE A 27 -3.69 8.26 -4.99
C ILE A 27 -4.68 7.67 -6.00
N PRO A 28 -4.26 7.33 -7.23
CA PRO A 28 -5.10 6.60 -8.15
C PRO A 28 -5.66 5.32 -7.52
N ALA A 29 -6.98 5.14 -7.59
CA ALA A 29 -7.68 3.99 -7.01
C ALA A 29 -7.10 2.64 -7.48
N THR A 30 -6.70 2.54 -8.75
CA THR A 30 -6.07 1.33 -9.30
C THR A 30 -4.69 1.06 -8.71
N LEU A 31 -3.92 2.10 -8.39
CA LEU A 31 -2.59 1.96 -7.80
C LEU A 31 -2.66 1.36 -6.39
N ILE A 32 -3.57 1.85 -5.54
CA ILE A 32 -3.66 1.34 -4.16
C ILE A 32 -4.04 -0.14 -4.11
N VAL A 33 -4.92 -0.60 -5.02
CA VAL A 33 -5.26 -2.03 -5.11
C VAL A 33 -4.20 -2.87 -5.79
N GLY A 34 -3.41 -2.28 -6.69
CA GLY A 34 -2.21 -2.92 -7.21
C GLY A 34 -1.22 -3.24 -6.09
N ILE A 35 -0.98 -2.28 -5.21
CA ILE A 35 -0.11 -2.45 -4.03
C ILE A 35 -0.67 -3.53 -3.11
N LEU A 36 -1.92 -3.43 -2.67
CA LEU A 36 -2.53 -4.44 -1.79
C LEU A 36 -2.57 -5.84 -2.43
N GLY A 37 -2.79 -5.90 -3.74
CA GLY A 37 -2.77 -7.16 -4.49
C GLY A 37 -1.37 -7.75 -4.64
N GLN A 38 -0.32 -6.92 -4.62
CA GLN A 38 1.06 -7.37 -4.70
C GLN A 38 1.61 -7.76 -3.33
N GLU A 39 1.35 -6.95 -2.30
CA GLU A 39 1.77 -7.22 -0.93
C GLU A 39 1.04 -8.43 -0.35
N ASN A 40 -0.22 -8.64 -0.76
CA ASN A 40 -1.02 -9.81 -0.39
C ASN A 40 -1.10 -10.07 1.12
N GLY A 41 -0.87 -9.04 1.93
CA GLY A 41 -0.95 -9.10 3.38
C GLY A 41 -2.41 -9.21 3.85
N ARG A 42 -2.57 -9.58 5.12
CA ARG A 42 -3.86 -9.67 5.81
C ARG A 42 -3.78 -8.94 7.13
N VAL A 43 -4.93 -8.57 7.69
CA VAL A 43 -5.00 -8.17 9.10
C VAL A 43 -4.46 -9.32 9.97
N GLY A 44 -3.53 -9.00 10.86
CA GLY A 44 -2.79 -9.97 11.68
C GLY A 44 -1.43 -10.40 11.11
N THR A 45 -1.12 -10.13 9.83
CA THR A 45 0.17 -10.50 9.24
C THR A 45 1.33 -9.70 9.86
N ALA A 46 2.40 -10.39 10.23
CA ALA A 46 3.69 -9.82 10.62
C ALA A 46 4.82 -10.68 10.03
N SER A 47 5.42 -10.18 8.96
CA SER A 47 6.45 -10.91 8.18
C SER A 47 7.83 -10.40 8.57
N ARG A 48 8.68 -11.25 9.17
CA ARG A 48 10.04 -10.85 9.58
C ARG A 48 11.01 -10.97 8.40
N ASN A 49 11.71 -9.88 8.10
CA ASN A 49 12.77 -9.82 7.09
C ASN A 49 14.12 -10.25 7.67
N SER A 50 15.05 -10.65 6.79
CA SER A 50 16.39 -11.09 7.16
C SER A 50 17.23 -10.03 7.88
N ASN A 51 16.95 -8.75 7.62
CA ASN A 51 17.58 -7.61 8.30
C ASN A 51 16.96 -7.28 9.69
N GLY A 52 16.00 -8.08 10.16
CA GLY A 52 15.35 -7.90 11.46
C GLY A 52 14.12 -6.98 11.45
N SER A 53 13.87 -6.24 10.36
CA SER A 53 12.64 -5.46 10.17
C SER A 53 11.42 -6.38 10.02
N VAL A 54 10.22 -5.83 10.24
CA VAL A 54 8.95 -6.57 10.15
C VAL A 54 7.97 -5.82 9.26
N ASP A 55 7.32 -6.51 8.34
CA ASP A 55 6.25 -5.98 7.48
C ASP A 55 4.88 -6.35 8.04
N TYR A 56 4.03 -5.35 8.27
CA TYR A 56 2.77 -5.50 8.99
C TYR A 56 1.54 -5.33 8.10
N GLY A 57 0.54 -6.17 8.36
CA GLY A 57 -0.83 -5.99 7.88
C GLY A 57 -1.01 -6.07 6.36
N PRO A 58 -2.18 -5.61 5.85
CA PRO A 58 -2.55 -5.71 4.45
C PRO A 58 -1.56 -5.11 3.44
N GLY A 59 -1.05 -3.91 3.75
CA GLY A 59 -0.08 -3.20 2.91
C GLY A 59 1.38 -3.56 3.20
N GLN A 60 1.65 -4.55 4.07
CA GLN A 60 3.00 -4.96 4.47
C GLN A 60 3.89 -3.76 4.84
N VAL A 61 3.36 -2.88 5.70
CA VAL A 61 4.06 -1.67 6.13
C VAL A 61 5.26 -2.05 6.99
N ASN A 62 6.46 -1.69 6.54
CA ASN A 62 7.69 -2.03 7.23
C ASN A 62 7.87 -1.27 8.55
N SER A 63 8.41 -1.96 9.56
CA SER A 63 8.68 -1.45 10.90
C SER A 63 9.62 -0.23 10.94
N ILE A 64 10.40 0.04 9.89
CA ILE A 64 11.25 1.25 9.79
C ILE A 64 10.44 2.54 9.95
N TRP A 65 9.16 2.53 9.58
CA TRP A 65 8.31 3.71 9.66
C TRP A 65 7.82 4.02 11.08
N LEU A 66 7.91 3.06 12.01
CA LEU A 66 7.37 3.23 13.37
C LEU A 66 7.97 4.42 14.10
N ALA A 67 9.28 4.63 14.00
CA ALA A 67 9.92 5.78 14.64
C ALA A 67 9.42 7.12 14.08
N THR A 68 9.15 7.18 12.77
CA THR A 68 8.61 8.39 12.11
C THR A 68 7.14 8.62 12.48
N LEU A 69 6.39 7.54 12.70
CA LEU A 69 4.94 7.59 12.95
C LEU A 69 4.56 7.64 14.43
N ALA A 70 5.50 7.34 15.33
CA ALA A 70 5.28 7.36 16.78
C ALA A 70 4.73 8.69 17.31
N PRO A 71 5.19 9.88 16.85
CA PRO A 71 4.60 11.16 17.26
C PRO A 71 3.12 11.32 16.88
N TYR A 72 2.63 10.54 15.92
CA TYR A 72 1.24 10.53 15.48
C TYR A 72 0.42 9.39 16.13
N GLY A 73 1.00 8.68 17.11
CA GLY A 73 0.32 7.63 17.85
C GLY A 73 0.11 6.32 17.08
N VAL A 74 0.86 6.08 15.99
CA VAL A 74 0.79 4.81 15.25
C VAL A 74 1.76 3.80 15.86
N THR A 75 1.24 2.63 16.23
CA THR A 75 2.02 1.52 16.80
C THR A 75 2.14 0.35 15.84
N ALA A 76 3.05 -0.59 16.12
CA ALA A 76 3.14 -1.84 15.37
C ALA A 76 1.83 -2.65 15.43
N LYS A 77 1.14 -2.61 16.58
CA LYS A 77 -0.16 -3.27 16.76
C LYS A 77 -1.22 -2.67 15.84
N ASP A 78 -1.24 -1.34 15.71
CA ASP A 78 -2.13 -0.66 14.77
C ASP A 78 -1.86 -1.10 13.34
N LEU A 79 -0.60 -1.10 12.90
CA LEU A 79 -0.25 -1.53 11.55
C LEU A 79 -0.60 -3.00 11.30
N GLN A 80 -0.49 -3.87 12.30
CA GLN A 80 -0.77 -5.29 12.15
C GLN A 80 -2.28 -5.58 12.14
N TRP A 81 -3.05 -4.96 13.04
CA TRP A 81 -4.42 -5.38 13.35
C TRP A 81 -5.52 -4.40 12.93
N ASP A 82 -5.19 -3.14 12.62
CA ASP A 82 -6.14 -2.14 12.16
C ASP A 82 -5.94 -1.91 10.65
N GLY A 83 -6.82 -2.50 9.84
CA GLY A 83 -6.78 -2.39 8.38
C GLY A 83 -6.90 -0.96 7.87
N CYS A 84 -7.61 -0.08 8.59
CA CYS A 84 -7.73 1.34 8.23
C CYS A 84 -6.41 2.07 8.48
N LYS A 85 -5.84 1.95 9.68
CA LYS A 85 -4.55 2.59 10.00
C LYS A 85 -3.42 2.08 9.13
N ASN A 86 -3.38 0.76 8.86
CA ASN A 86 -2.42 0.18 7.92
C ASN A 86 -2.55 0.84 6.54
N LEU A 87 -3.77 0.89 5.99
CA LEU A 87 -3.98 1.48 4.67
C LEU A 87 -3.70 2.99 4.63
N TRP A 88 -4.03 3.73 5.69
CA TRP A 88 -3.69 5.16 5.79
C TRP A 88 -2.18 5.38 5.72
N VAL A 89 -1.40 4.54 6.40
CA VAL A 89 0.06 4.61 6.37
C VAL A 89 0.60 4.18 5.00
N SER A 90 0.07 3.12 4.39
CA SER A 90 0.40 2.76 3.01
C SER A 90 0.14 3.93 2.03
N GLY A 91 -1.00 4.61 2.17
CA GLY A 91 -1.31 5.80 1.38
C GLY A 91 -0.33 6.96 1.63
N TRP A 92 0.02 7.21 2.89
CA TRP A 92 1.02 8.22 3.23
C TRP A 92 2.40 7.91 2.62
N ILE A 93 2.88 6.66 2.71
CA ILE A 93 4.14 6.23 2.07
C ILE A 93 4.07 6.43 0.56
N MET A 94 2.99 5.99 -0.08
CA MET A 94 2.84 6.11 -1.53
C MET A 94 2.80 7.58 -1.98
N ARG A 95 2.10 8.47 -1.25
CA ARG A 95 2.12 9.91 -1.52
C ARG A 95 3.53 10.49 -1.37
N ARG A 96 4.29 10.11 -0.34
CA ARG A 96 5.70 10.53 -0.21
C ARG A 96 6.53 10.12 -1.43
N CYS A 97 6.38 8.89 -1.89
CA CYS A 97 7.07 8.39 -3.08
C CYS A 97 6.66 9.13 -4.37
N LEU A 98 5.35 9.39 -4.57
CA LEU A 98 4.85 10.19 -5.70
C LEU A 98 5.41 11.61 -5.69
N ASN A 99 5.53 12.22 -4.51
CA ASN A 99 6.08 13.56 -4.38
C ASN A 99 7.59 13.57 -4.67
N LYS A 100 8.33 12.55 -4.22
CA LYS A 100 9.77 12.47 -4.42
C LYS A 100 10.16 12.17 -5.87
N PHE A 101 9.44 11.26 -6.53
CA PHE A 101 9.67 10.84 -7.91
C PHE A 101 8.57 11.37 -8.84
N ASN A 102 8.26 12.66 -8.71
CA ASN A 102 7.13 13.30 -9.40
C ASN A 102 7.22 13.30 -10.94
N ASN A 103 8.42 13.09 -11.49
CA ASN A 103 8.69 12.99 -12.92
C ASN A 103 8.91 11.54 -13.40
N ASN A 104 8.80 10.55 -12.50
CA ASN A 104 9.03 9.14 -12.83
C ASN A 104 8.07 8.24 -12.03
N ALA A 105 6.91 7.96 -12.63
CA ALA A 105 5.87 7.15 -12.00
C ALA A 105 6.35 5.74 -11.65
N TRP A 106 7.22 5.13 -12.46
CA TRP A 106 7.74 3.78 -12.18
C TRP A 106 8.64 3.76 -10.94
N MET A 107 9.54 4.73 -10.81
CA MET A 107 10.33 4.89 -9.59
C MET A 107 9.46 5.25 -8.39
N ALA A 108 8.42 6.08 -8.57
CA ALA A 108 7.48 6.41 -7.51
C ALA A 108 6.78 5.15 -6.97
N ILE A 109 6.28 4.27 -7.85
CA ILE A 109 5.64 3.02 -7.44
C ILE A 109 6.67 2.09 -6.78
N GLY A 110 7.84 1.93 -7.41
CA GLY A 110 8.93 1.12 -6.89
C GLY A 110 9.45 1.54 -5.51
N CYS A 111 9.39 2.84 -5.22
CA CYS A 111 9.80 3.43 -3.95
C CYS A 111 9.02 2.88 -2.74
N TYR A 112 7.75 2.46 -2.94
CA TYR A 112 6.93 1.91 -1.86
C TYR A 112 7.61 0.72 -1.18
N HIS A 113 8.17 -0.20 -1.97
CA HIS A 113 8.81 -1.42 -1.49
C HIS A 113 10.34 -1.32 -1.39
N ALA A 114 11.00 -0.67 -2.35
CA ALA A 114 12.46 -0.60 -2.38
C ALA A 114 13.04 0.52 -1.49
N GLY A 115 12.22 1.49 -1.10
CA GLY A 115 12.63 2.67 -0.34
C GLY A 115 12.93 3.87 -1.23
N GLU A 116 13.00 5.05 -0.61
CA GLU A 116 13.03 6.33 -1.32
C GLU A 116 14.45 6.82 -1.69
N ASN A 117 15.51 6.09 -1.36
CA ASN A 117 16.91 6.52 -1.55
C ASN A 117 17.70 5.51 -2.40
N PRO A 118 17.47 5.43 -3.72
CA PRO A 118 18.25 4.58 -4.60
C PRO A 118 19.70 5.07 -4.68
N ARG A 119 20.64 4.20 -4.33
CA ARG A 119 22.10 4.48 -4.36
C ARG A 119 22.88 3.62 -5.35
N THR A 120 22.23 2.61 -5.93
CA THR A 120 22.86 1.64 -6.85
C THR A 120 21.88 1.24 -7.95
N ASP A 121 22.41 0.81 -9.09
CA ASP A 121 21.57 0.31 -10.19
C ASP A 121 20.72 -0.89 -9.78
N THR A 122 21.21 -1.73 -8.87
CA THR A 122 20.43 -2.84 -8.31
C THR A 122 19.22 -2.32 -7.53
N HIS A 123 19.34 -1.22 -6.80
CA HIS A 123 18.20 -0.60 -6.14
C HIS A 123 17.19 -0.10 -7.18
N VAL A 124 17.66 0.64 -8.20
CA VAL A 124 16.79 1.15 -9.28
C VAL A 124 16.08 0.00 -9.99
N ARG A 125 16.77 -1.09 -10.35
CA ARG A 125 16.15 -2.27 -10.96
C ARG A 125 15.04 -2.84 -10.09
N ARG A 126 15.25 -2.98 -8.78
CA ARG A 126 14.22 -3.45 -7.85
C ARG A 126 12.98 -2.56 -7.84
N MET A 127 13.16 -1.23 -7.93
CA MET A 127 12.04 -0.29 -8.04
C MET A 127 11.19 -0.56 -9.28
N TYR A 128 11.83 -0.68 -10.45
CA TYR A 128 11.13 -0.95 -11.70
C TYR A 128 10.47 -2.33 -11.72
N SER A 129 11.15 -3.36 -11.21
CA SER A 129 10.57 -4.71 -11.08
C SER A 129 9.32 -4.70 -10.20
N TYR A 130 9.37 -4.05 -9.04
CA TYR A 130 8.21 -3.95 -8.15
C TYR A 130 7.06 -3.16 -8.81
N ALA A 131 7.36 -2.07 -9.51
CA ALA A 131 6.35 -1.30 -10.22
C ALA A 131 5.64 -2.11 -11.31
N GLY A 132 6.36 -3.00 -12.01
CA GLY A 132 5.75 -3.94 -12.96
C GLY A 132 4.77 -4.89 -12.30
N LEU A 133 5.14 -5.47 -11.15
CA LEU A 133 4.25 -6.35 -10.39
C LEU A 133 2.98 -5.61 -9.91
N VAL A 134 3.13 -4.39 -9.39
CA VAL A 134 1.99 -3.55 -9.00
C VAL A 134 1.09 -3.23 -10.19
N GLN A 135 1.65 -2.98 -11.37
CA GLN A 135 0.89 -2.73 -12.59
C GLN A 135 0.06 -3.96 -13.00
N GLU A 136 0.64 -5.17 -12.96
CA GLU A 136 -0.09 -6.41 -13.24
C GLU A 136 -1.28 -6.59 -12.29
N LYS A 137 -1.07 -6.37 -10.98
CA LYS A 137 -2.15 -6.45 -9.99
C LYS A 137 -3.20 -5.35 -10.17
N SER A 138 -2.78 -4.15 -10.58
CA SER A 138 -3.70 -3.04 -10.89
C SER A 138 -4.62 -3.39 -12.06
N LEU A 139 -4.09 -4.04 -13.10
CA LEU A 139 -4.88 -4.50 -14.24
C LEU A 139 -5.84 -5.64 -13.86
N LYS A 140 -5.38 -6.58 -13.03
CA LYS A 140 -6.20 -7.68 -12.54
C LYS A 140 -7.37 -7.18 -11.68
N TYR A 141 -7.08 -6.43 -10.63
CA TYR A 141 -8.08 -6.07 -9.61
C TYR A 141 -8.86 -4.78 -9.93
N GLY A 142 -8.34 -3.92 -10.80
CA GLY A 142 -8.92 -2.61 -11.11
C GLY A 142 -10.40 -2.64 -11.49
N PRO A 143 -10.84 -3.46 -12.47
CA PRO A 143 -12.24 -3.50 -12.88
C PRO A 143 -13.21 -3.98 -11.79
N GLY A 144 -12.78 -4.96 -10.96
CA GLY A 144 -13.55 -5.41 -9.81
C GLY A 144 -13.67 -4.32 -8.75
N PHE A 145 -12.54 -3.66 -8.48
CA PHE A 145 -12.45 -2.61 -7.48
C PHE A 145 -13.26 -1.37 -7.81
N GLN A 146 -13.26 -0.90 -9.07
CA GLN A 146 -14.06 0.26 -9.47
C GLN A 146 -15.56 0.02 -9.26
N ARG A 147 -16.05 -1.18 -9.60
CA ARG A 147 -17.44 -1.57 -9.35
C ARG A 147 -17.75 -1.66 -7.87
N TRP A 148 -16.83 -2.22 -7.08
CA TRP A 148 -16.97 -2.26 -5.62
C TRP A 148 -17.03 -0.84 -5.02
N LEU A 149 -16.16 0.08 -5.44
CA LEU A 149 -16.19 1.49 -5.02
C LEU A 149 -17.51 2.19 -5.34
N ALA A 150 -18.09 1.92 -6.52
CA ALA A 150 -19.36 2.52 -6.94
C ALA A 150 -20.56 2.07 -6.08
N MET A 151 -20.42 1.00 -5.29
CA MET A 151 -21.44 0.55 -4.35
C MET A 151 -21.36 1.25 -2.98
N ALA A 152 -20.33 2.08 -2.73
CA ALA A 152 -20.25 2.84 -1.49
C ALA A 152 -21.50 3.71 -1.35
N PRO A 153 -22.14 3.76 -0.16
CA PRO A 153 -23.19 4.74 0.10
C PRO A 153 -22.60 6.13 -0.17
N LYS A 154 -23.31 6.92 -1.01
CA LYS A 154 -22.94 8.32 -1.22
C LYS A 154 -23.11 9.06 0.11
N PRO A 155 -22.24 10.05 0.40
CA PRO A 155 -22.37 10.88 1.59
C PRO A 155 -23.70 11.62 1.61
#